data_AF-A0A3S4IVP0-F1
#
_entry.id   AF-A0A3S4IVP0-F1
#
_cell.length_a   1.000
_cell.length_b   1.000
_cell.length_c   1.000
_cell.angle_alpha   90.00
_cell.angle_beta   90.00
_cell.angle_gamma   90.00
#
_symmetry.space_group_name_H-M   'P 1'
#
loop_
_entity.id
_entity.type
_entity.pdbx_description
1 polymer ?
#
loop_
_entity_poly.entity_id
_entity_poly.type
_entity_poly.pdbx_seq_one_letter_code
_entity_poly.pdbx_strand_id
1 'polypeptide(L)'
;MSQEYTEDKDVTLTKLSSGRRLLEALLILIALFAVWLMAALLSFNPSDPSWSQTAWHEPIHNLGGAPGAWLADTLFFIFGVMAYTIPVIIVGGCWFAWRHQSTDDYIDYFAVSLRLIGVLALILTSCGLAAINADDIWYFASGGVIGSLLSTTLQPLLHSSGGTIMLLCIWAAGLTLFTGWSWVSIAEKLGGWLLNILTFASNRTRRDDTWVDDEEYDDEYDEETDGVQRESRRARIFARRVGAS
;
A
#
# COMPACT_ATOMS: atom_id res chain seq x y z
N MET A 1 -32.16 -22.15 39.32
CA MET A 1 -31.13 -21.13 39.60
C MET A 1 -29.97 -21.43 38.67
N SER A 2 -29.92 -20.76 37.52
CA SER A 2 -28.91 -20.94 36.48
C SER A 2 -27.70 -20.07 36.82
N GLN A 3 -26.58 -20.69 37.18
CA GLN A 3 -25.31 -19.97 37.33
C GLN A 3 -24.76 -19.69 35.93
N GLU A 4 -24.79 -18.41 35.57
CA GLU A 4 -24.09 -17.86 34.41
C GLU A 4 -22.59 -17.94 34.71
N TYR A 5 -21.90 -18.85 34.01
CA TYR A 5 -20.45 -19.00 34.10
C TYR A 5 -19.84 -17.87 33.26
N THR A 6 -19.57 -16.73 33.89
CA THR A 6 -18.78 -15.67 33.27
C THR A 6 -17.35 -16.17 33.18
N GLU A 7 -17.00 -16.72 32.02
CA GLU A 7 -15.62 -17.02 31.66
C GLU A 7 -14.87 -15.69 31.62
N ASP A 8 -14.22 -15.34 32.73
CA ASP A 8 -13.26 -14.24 32.80
C ASP A 8 -12.13 -14.56 31.81
N LYS A 9 -12.30 -14.09 30.58
CA LYS A 9 -11.22 -14.00 29.60
C LYS A 9 -10.23 -12.98 30.12
N ASP A 10 -9.34 -13.42 31.01
CA ASP A 10 -8.09 -12.75 31.26
C ASP A 10 -7.35 -12.65 29.92
N VAL A 11 -7.51 -11.52 29.25
CA VAL A 11 -6.67 -11.11 28.13
C VAL A 11 -5.28 -10.95 28.70
N THR A 12 -4.52 -12.04 28.72
CA THR A 12 -3.10 -12.03 29.03
C THR A 12 -2.42 -11.23 27.94
N LEU A 13 -2.31 -9.91 28.15
CA LEU A 13 -1.51 -9.01 27.35
C LEU A 13 -0.06 -9.48 27.51
N THR A 14 0.36 -10.36 26.62
CA THR A 14 1.73 -10.88 26.54
C THR A 14 2.67 -9.69 26.42
N LYS A 15 3.42 -9.41 27.49
CA LYS A 15 4.39 -8.31 27.50
C LYS A 15 5.40 -8.55 26.38
N LEU A 16 5.40 -7.68 25.38
CA LEU A 16 6.38 -7.71 24.28
C LEU A 16 7.80 -7.76 24.85
N SER A 17 8.63 -8.68 24.33
CA SER A 17 10.07 -8.76 24.63
C SER A 17 10.74 -7.41 24.38
N SER A 18 11.68 -7.00 25.25
CA SER A 18 12.37 -5.70 25.14
C SER A 18 12.99 -5.46 23.77
N GLY A 19 13.52 -6.51 23.12
CA GLY A 19 14.10 -6.41 21.77
C GLY A 19 13.06 -6.10 20.69
N ARG A 20 11.85 -6.68 20.81
CA ARG A 20 10.75 -6.41 19.89
C ARG A 20 10.26 -4.96 20.00
N ARG A 21 10.19 -4.43 21.22
CA ARG A 21 9.82 -3.02 21.46
C ARG A 21 10.83 -2.05 20.84
N LEU A 22 12.13 -2.36 20.95
CA LEU A 22 13.19 -1.56 20.34
C LEU A 22 13.10 -1.57 18.82
N LEU A 23 12.86 -2.75 18.21
CA LEU A 23 12.66 -2.86 16.77
C LEU A 23 11.40 -2.13 16.31
N GLU A 24 10.27 -2.26 17.00
CA GLU A 24 9.04 -1.54 16.69
C GLU A 24 9.23 -0.01 16.79
N ALA A 25 9.89 0.48 17.85
CA ALA A 25 10.21 1.89 18.01
C ALA A 25 11.14 2.41 16.89
N LEU A 26 12.15 1.61 16.50
CA LEU A 26 13.04 1.92 15.39
C LEU A 26 12.28 1.99 14.06
N LEU A 27 11.40 1.03 13.78
CA LEU A 27 10.57 1.02 12.57
C LEU A 27 9.65 2.24 12.50
N ILE A 28 9.06 2.64 13.63
CA ILE A 28 8.24 3.86 13.71
C ILE A 28 9.09 5.10 13.40
N LEU A 29 10.29 5.20 14.00
CA LEU A 29 11.19 6.33 13.75
C LEU A 29 11.58 6.42 12.26
N ILE A 30 11.94 5.29 11.65
CA ILE A 30 12.27 5.22 10.23
C ILE A 30 11.07 5.60 9.35
N ALA A 31 9.87 5.13 9.68
CA ALA A 31 8.65 5.49 8.95
C ALA A 31 8.33 6.98 9.06
N LEU A 32 8.47 7.57 10.26
CA LEU A 32 8.29 9.01 10.48
C LEU A 32 9.32 9.82 9.68
N PHE A 33 10.58 9.37 9.66
CA PHE A 33 11.61 9.98 8.84
C PHE A 33 11.25 9.93 7.34
N ALA A 34 10.72 8.80 6.86
CA ALA A 34 10.28 8.69 5.46
C ALA A 34 9.13 9.66 5.13
N VAL A 35 8.16 9.83 6.03
CA VAL A 35 7.08 10.81 5.85
C VAL A 35 7.62 12.24 5.83
N TRP A 36 8.51 12.56 6.76
CA TRP A 36 9.20 13.86 6.78
C TRP A 36 10.01 14.10 5.50
N LEU A 37 10.72 13.08 5.01
CA LEU A 37 11.48 13.15 3.76
C LEU A 37 10.57 13.34 2.55
N MET A 38 9.43 12.66 2.50
CA MET A 38 8.43 12.85 1.44
C MET A 38 7.89 14.29 1.45
N ALA A 39 7.56 14.83 2.62
CA ALA A 39 7.13 16.21 2.74
C ALA A 39 8.23 17.17 2.23
N ALA A 40 9.49 16.93 2.61
CA ALA A 40 10.62 17.73 2.15
C ALA A 40 10.82 17.70 0.63
N LEU A 41 10.64 16.53 -0.01
CA LEU A 41 10.72 16.39 -1.47
C LEU A 41 9.55 17.09 -2.19
N LEU A 42 8.32 16.94 -1.69
CA LEU A 42 7.13 17.55 -2.29
C LEU A 42 7.11 19.07 -2.11
N SER A 43 7.64 19.59 -1.01
CA SER A 43 7.76 21.03 -0.75
C SER A 43 9.08 21.63 -1.22
N PHE A 44 9.84 20.94 -2.07
CA PHE A 44 11.11 21.44 -2.55
C PHE A 44 10.94 22.73 -3.36
N ASN A 45 11.74 23.74 -3.03
CA ASN A 45 11.77 25.01 -3.75
C ASN A 45 13.22 25.33 -4.17
N PRO A 46 13.48 25.57 -5.47
CA PRO A 46 14.80 25.97 -5.98
C PRO A 46 15.34 27.32 -5.48
N SER A 47 14.59 28.00 -4.61
CA SER A 47 15.03 29.26 -3.98
C SER A 47 15.50 29.07 -2.53
N ASP A 48 15.34 27.86 -1.97
CA ASP A 48 15.75 27.55 -0.60
C ASP A 48 17.26 27.27 -0.51
N PRO A 49 17.92 27.57 0.62
CA PRO A 49 19.35 27.32 0.80
C PRO A 49 19.66 25.83 0.72
N SER A 50 20.45 25.44 -0.28
CA SER A 50 20.87 24.06 -0.52
C SER A 50 22.35 23.96 -0.92
N TRP A 51 22.85 22.73 -1.07
CA TRP A 51 24.24 22.48 -1.47
C TRP A 51 24.54 23.00 -2.89
N SER A 52 23.61 22.77 -3.83
CA SER A 52 23.80 23.14 -5.23
C SER A 52 23.22 24.51 -5.60
N GLN A 53 22.52 25.18 -4.68
CA GLN A 53 21.86 26.47 -4.91
C GLN A 53 22.34 27.54 -3.94
N THR A 54 22.71 28.70 -4.47
CA THR A 54 23.06 29.88 -3.69
C THR A 54 21.78 30.65 -3.34
N ALA A 55 21.13 30.32 -2.22
CA ALA A 55 19.96 31.08 -1.76
C ALA A 55 20.38 32.40 -1.09
N TRP A 56 19.63 33.47 -1.40
CA TRP A 56 19.85 34.83 -0.88
C TRP A 56 18.61 35.44 -0.21
N HIS A 57 17.53 34.68 0.01
CA HIS A 57 16.28 35.20 0.56
C HIS A 57 15.74 34.30 1.69
N GLU A 58 15.48 34.87 2.86
CA GLU A 58 14.60 34.30 3.88
C GLU A 58 13.13 34.66 3.53
N PRO A 59 12.12 33.82 3.84
CA PRO A 59 12.15 32.59 4.64
C PRO A 59 12.16 31.28 3.82
N ILE A 60 12.62 30.19 4.44
CA ILE A 60 12.68 28.84 3.85
C ILE A 60 11.25 28.33 3.59
N HIS A 61 10.97 27.91 2.36
CA HIS A 61 9.66 27.42 1.95
C HIS A 61 9.47 25.92 2.15
N ASN A 62 10.56 25.13 2.20
CA ASN A 62 10.52 23.70 2.45
C ASN A 62 9.91 23.38 3.83
N LEU A 63 8.91 22.49 3.88
CA LEU A 63 8.26 22.03 5.10
C LEU A 63 9.21 21.26 6.03
N GLY A 64 10.26 20.65 5.48
CA GLY A 64 11.35 20.03 6.22
C GLY A 64 12.40 21.02 6.73
N GLY A 65 12.21 22.33 6.50
CA GLY A 65 13.16 23.38 6.83
C GLY A 65 14.48 23.26 6.06
N ALA A 66 15.53 23.92 6.56
CA ALA A 66 16.87 23.86 5.98
C ALA A 66 17.41 22.43 5.74
N PRO A 67 17.33 21.48 6.71
CA PRO A 67 17.82 20.12 6.47
C PRO A 67 16.99 19.37 5.43
N GLY A 68 15.67 19.63 5.35
CA GLY A 68 14.79 19.08 4.33
C GLY A 68 15.16 19.57 2.93
N ALA A 69 15.41 20.88 2.77
CA ALA A 69 15.84 21.46 1.51
C ALA A 69 17.17 20.88 1.02
N TRP A 70 18.15 20.72 1.91
CA TRP A 70 19.44 20.09 1.58
C TRP A 70 19.32 18.63 1.16
N LEU A 71 18.53 17.84 1.89
CA LEU A 71 18.34 16.43 1.56
C LEU A 71 17.58 16.27 0.24
N ALA A 72 16.52 17.06 0.03
CA ALA A 72 15.76 17.04 -1.20
C ALA A 72 16.63 17.43 -2.41
N ASP A 73 17.42 18.50 -2.29
CA ASP A 73 18.38 18.95 -3.32
C ASP A 73 19.36 17.83 -3.70
N THR A 74 19.95 17.20 -2.69
CA THR A 74 20.93 16.12 -2.89
C THR A 74 20.28 14.90 -3.55
N LEU A 75 19.06 14.53 -3.15
CA LEU A 75 18.35 13.38 -3.71
C LEU A 75 17.90 13.65 -5.15
N PHE A 76 17.38 14.84 -5.46
CA PHE A 76 17.04 15.22 -6.83
C PHE A 76 18.28 15.30 -7.72
N PHE A 77 19.40 15.79 -7.19
CA PHE A 77 20.67 15.80 -7.93
C PHE A 77 21.13 14.39 -8.31
N ILE A 78 21.10 13.44 -7.38
CA ILE A 78 21.62 12.09 -7.60
C ILE A 78 20.65 11.23 -8.43
N PHE A 79 19.37 11.25 -8.07
CA PHE A 79 18.35 10.30 -8.57
C PHE A 79 17.29 10.94 -9.48
N GLY A 80 17.20 12.27 -9.55
CA GLY A 80 16.15 12.97 -10.28
C GLY A 80 14.76 12.62 -9.76
N VAL A 81 13.82 12.31 -10.67
CA VAL A 81 12.43 11.95 -10.33
C VAL A 81 12.37 10.73 -9.40
N MET A 82 13.35 9.82 -9.49
CA MET A 82 13.37 8.62 -8.65
C MET A 82 13.58 8.92 -7.17
N ALA A 83 13.97 10.15 -6.79
CA ALA A 83 14.00 10.59 -5.40
C ALA A 83 12.65 10.37 -4.68
N TYR A 84 11.52 10.58 -5.37
CA TYR A 84 10.18 10.35 -4.80
C TYR A 84 9.90 8.89 -4.44
N THR A 85 10.60 7.94 -5.06
CA THR A 85 10.42 6.51 -4.75
C THR A 85 11.12 6.10 -3.47
N ILE A 86 12.15 6.84 -3.02
CA ILE A 86 12.95 6.50 -1.85
C ILE A 86 12.09 6.45 -0.57
N PRO A 87 11.31 7.48 -0.20
CA PRO A 87 10.42 7.38 0.96
C PRO A 87 9.44 6.21 0.89
N VAL A 88 8.91 5.92 -0.31
CA VAL A 88 7.94 4.82 -0.52
C VAL A 88 8.62 3.46 -0.26
N ILE A 89 9.84 3.27 -0.75
CA ILE A 89 10.63 2.06 -0.51
C ILE A 89 10.94 1.91 0.98
N ILE A 90 11.27 2.99 1.68
CA ILE A 90 11.53 2.96 3.13
C ILE A 90 10.29 2.49 3.90
N VAL A 91 9.11 3.05 3.59
CA VAL A 91 7.85 2.64 4.22
C VAL A 91 7.50 1.18 3.90
N GLY A 92 7.64 0.78 2.63
CA GLY A 92 7.44 -0.61 2.20
C GLY A 92 8.40 -1.58 2.89
N GLY A 93 9.66 -1.19 3.08
CA GLY A 93 10.67 -1.94 3.83
C GLY A 93 10.31 -2.08 5.30
N CYS A 94 9.83 -1.01 5.94
CA CYS A 94 9.35 -1.06 7.32
C CYS A 94 8.15 -2.01 7.47
N TRP A 95 7.20 -1.94 6.55
CA TRP A 95 6.05 -2.85 6.51
C TRP A 95 6.48 -4.31 6.33
N PHE A 96 7.41 -4.57 5.41
CA PHE A 96 7.94 -5.90 5.16
C PHE A 96 8.68 -6.46 6.39
N ALA A 97 9.55 -5.65 7.01
CA ALA A 97 10.30 -6.00 8.21
C ALA A 97 9.37 -6.29 9.40
N TRP A 98 8.34 -5.47 9.58
CA TRP A 98 7.31 -5.71 10.59
C TRP A 98 6.56 -7.02 10.34
N ARG A 99 6.18 -7.31 9.08
CA ARG A 99 5.43 -8.52 8.73
C ARG A 99 6.24 -9.80 8.90
N HIS A 100 7.54 -9.77 8.63
CA HIS A 100 8.44 -10.93 8.74
C HIS A 100 9.02 -11.12 10.15
N GLN A 101 8.82 -10.18 11.07
CA GLN A 101 9.31 -10.31 12.45
C GLN A 101 8.71 -11.51 13.22
N SER A 102 7.56 -12.03 12.80
CA SER A 102 6.88 -13.14 13.48
C SER A 102 7.24 -14.53 12.95
N THR A 103 8.04 -14.60 11.86
CA THR A 103 8.47 -15.87 11.28
C THR A 103 9.90 -16.12 11.73
N ASP A 104 10.09 -17.08 12.61
CA ASP A 104 11.40 -17.56 13.12
C ASP A 104 12.15 -18.37 12.03
N ASP A 105 12.08 -17.91 10.77
CA ASP A 105 12.67 -18.58 9.63
C ASP A 105 14.15 -18.20 9.49
N TYR A 106 14.94 -19.21 9.13
CA TYR A 106 16.35 -19.03 8.77
C TYR A 106 16.47 -18.02 7.61
N ILE A 107 17.20 -16.93 7.85
CA ILE A 107 17.44 -15.92 6.82
C ILE A 107 18.38 -16.51 5.76
N ASP A 108 17.84 -16.79 4.57
CA ASP A 108 18.65 -17.14 3.42
C ASP A 108 19.39 -15.90 2.90
N TYR A 109 20.64 -15.74 3.33
CA TYR A 109 21.52 -14.65 2.92
C TYR A 109 21.73 -14.59 1.40
N PHE A 110 21.65 -15.72 0.69
CA PHE A 110 21.77 -15.75 -0.76
C PHE A 110 20.53 -15.13 -1.41
N ALA A 111 19.33 -15.52 -0.97
CA ALA A 111 18.08 -14.91 -1.44
C ALA A 111 18.02 -13.40 -1.11
N VAL A 112 18.46 -12.99 0.07
CA VAL A 112 18.55 -11.57 0.44
C VAL A 112 19.52 -10.83 -0.50
N SER A 113 20.69 -11.40 -0.77
CA SER A 113 21.68 -10.80 -1.68
C SER A 113 21.13 -10.62 -3.09
N LEU A 114 20.44 -11.63 -3.64
CA LEU A 114 19.79 -11.53 -4.95
C LEU A 114 18.71 -10.46 -4.98
N ARG A 115 17.91 -10.34 -3.92
CA ARG A 115 16.90 -9.27 -3.81
C ARG A 115 17.54 -7.89 -3.77
N LEU A 116 18.64 -7.71 -3.03
CA LEU A 116 19.37 -6.45 -2.99
C LEU A 116 19.94 -6.08 -4.37
N ILE A 117 20.51 -7.04 -5.09
CA ILE A 117 20.95 -6.84 -6.48
C ILE A 117 19.77 -6.45 -7.37
N GLY A 118 18.63 -7.11 -7.23
CA GLY A 118 17.40 -6.77 -7.94
C GLY A 118 16.93 -5.34 -7.68
N VAL A 119 16.89 -4.90 -6.41
CA VAL A 119 16.54 -3.51 -6.04
C VAL A 119 17.51 -2.52 -6.66
N LEU A 120 18.81 -2.78 -6.58
CA LEU A 120 19.82 -1.89 -7.18
C LEU A 120 19.66 -1.81 -8.70
N ALA A 121 19.45 -2.94 -9.37
CA ALA A 121 19.19 -2.98 -10.81
C ALA A 121 17.93 -2.18 -11.18
N LEU A 122 16.85 -2.34 -10.42
CA LEU A 122 15.60 -1.57 -10.62
C LEU A 122 15.83 -0.07 -10.46
N ILE A 123 16.52 0.37 -9.40
CA ILE A 123 16.80 1.80 -9.17
C ILE A 123 17.63 2.37 -10.32
N LEU A 124 18.74 1.71 -10.69
CA LEU A 124 19.64 2.20 -11.73
C LEU A 124 18.95 2.26 -13.09
N THR A 125 18.21 1.22 -13.46
CA THR A 125 17.50 1.16 -14.75
C THR A 125 16.33 2.14 -14.79
N SER A 126 15.61 2.35 -13.69
CA SER A 126 14.57 3.38 -13.61
C SER A 126 15.14 4.79 -13.72
N CYS A 127 16.30 5.08 -13.10
CA CYS A 127 17.00 6.35 -13.28
C CYS A 127 17.42 6.55 -14.75
N GLY A 128 17.99 5.53 -15.39
CA GLY A 128 18.36 5.58 -16.81
C GLY A 128 17.16 5.74 -17.75
N LEU A 129 16.07 5.04 -17.49
CA LEU A 129 14.83 5.13 -18.27
C LEU A 129 14.22 6.53 -18.17
N ALA A 130 14.21 7.11 -16.96
CA ALA A 130 13.80 8.50 -16.76
C ALA A 130 14.69 9.44 -17.58
N ALA A 131 16.02 9.32 -17.49
CA ALA A 131 16.95 10.18 -18.26
C ALA A 131 16.82 10.08 -19.79
N ILE A 132 16.31 8.96 -20.34
CA ILE A 132 16.12 8.80 -21.79
C ILE A 132 14.71 9.23 -22.24
N ASN A 133 13.70 9.06 -21.40
CA ASN A 133 12.28 9.14 -21.82
C ASN A 133 11.45 10.21 -21.09
N ALA A 134 11.96 10.82 -20.01
CA ALA A 134 11.26 11.83 -19.24
C ALA A 134 11.94 13.19 -19.36
N ASP A 135 11.14 14.24 -19.47
CA ASP A 135 11.61 15.63 -19.46
C ASP A 135 12.21 15.99 -18.09
N ASP A 136 13.22 16.87 -18.12
CA ASP A 136 13.92 17.32 -16.93
C ASP A 136 13.00 18.08 -15.96
N ILE A 137 13.20 17.87 -14.66
CA ILE A 137 12.41 18.53 -13.61
C ILE A 137 13.20 19.73 -13.09
N TRP A 138 12.71 20.93 -13.41
CA TRP A 138 13.35 22.21 -13.09
C TRP A 138 14.75 22.33 -13.72
N TYR A 139 15.81 22.21 -12.90
CA TYR A 139 17.21 22.20 -13.33
C TYR A 139 17.84 20.79 -13.22
N PHE A 140 17.14 19.84 -12.60
CA PHE A 140 17.68 18.51 -12.40
C PHE A 140 17.31 17.60 -13.57
N ALA A 141 18.31 16.85 -14.04
CA ALA A 141 18.08 15.78 -14.99
C ALA A 141 17.03 14.82 -14.43
N SER A 142 16.08 14.39 -15.25
CA SER A 142 14.98 13.52 -14.81
C SER A 142 15.46 12.20 -14.18
N GLY A 143 16.60 11.66 -14.63
CA GLY A 143 17.28 10.50 -14.03
C GLY A 143 18.37 10.82 -13.00
N GLY A 144 18.57 12.10 -12.68
CA GLY A 144 19.71 12.59 -11.89
C GLY A 144 21.05 12.28 -12.55
N VAL A 145 22.14 12.52 -11.81
CA VAL A 145 23.51 12.22 -12.28
C VAL A 145 23.65 10.77 -12.72
N ILE A 146 23.07 9.82 -11.96
CA ILE A 146 23.15 8.40 -12.29
C ILE A 146 22.53 8.09 -13.66
N GLY A 147 21.31 8.59 -13.89
CA GLY A 147 20.61 8.42 -15.15
C GLY A 147 21.32 9.12 -16.31
N SER A 148 21.88 10.31 -16.09
CA SER A 148 22.66 11.02 -17.11
C SER A 148 23.92 10.26 -17.51
N LEU A 149 24.66 9.67 -16.55
CA LEU A 149 25.82 8.82 -16.85
C LEU A 149 25.40 7.58 -17.66
N LEU A 150 24.27 6.96 -17.32
CA LEU A 150 23.79 5.79 -18.05
C LEU A 150 23.29 6.18 -19.45
N SER A 151 22.57 7.28 -19.60
CA SER A 151 22.08 7.77 -20.90
C SER A 151 23.25 8.12 -21.84
N THR A 152 24.23 8.89 -21.35
CA THR A 152 25.42 9.30 -22.13
C THR A 152 26.30 8.12 -22.56
N THR A 153 26.37 7.05 -21.77
CA THR A 153 27.11 5.82 -22.16
C THR A 153 26.34 4.96 -23.16
N LEU A 154 25.00 4.93 -23.07
CA LEU A 154 24.15 4.16 -23.98
C LEU A 154 23.93 4.82 -25.33
N GLN A 155 23.89 6.14 -25.37
CA GLN A 155 23.61 6.93 -26.57
C GLN A 155 24.53 6.59 -27.76
N PRO A 156 25.87 6.50 -27.63
CA PRO A 156 26.76 6.16 -28.74
C PRO A 156 26.71 4.68 -29.14
N LEU A 157 26.26 3.79 -28.25
CA LEU A 157 26.27 2.34 -28.49
C LEU A 157 24.97 1.85 -29.13
N LEU A 158 23.82 2.35 -28.65
CA LEU A 158 22.50 1.76 -28.90
C LEU A 158 21.48 2.78 -29.42
N HIS A 159 21.84 4.07 -29.49
CA HIS A 159 20.90 5.18 -29.67
C HIS A 159 19.80 5.19 -28.57
N SER A 160 18.90 6.18 -28.59
CA SER A 160 17.85 6.33 -27.56
C SER A 160 16.92 5.11 -27.48
N SER A 161 16.43 4.62 -28.63
CA SER A 161 15.49 3.50 -28.68
C SER A 161 16.08 2.17 -28.21
N GLY A 162 17.32 1.84 -28.61
CA GLY A 162 18.01 0.63 -28.16
C GLY A 162 18.38 0.68 -26.68
N GLY A 163 18.77 1.85 -26.17
CA GLY A 163 19.03 2.09 -24.75
C GLY A 163 17.81 1.79 -23.89
N THR A 164 16.64 2.31 -24.27
CA THR A 164 15.36 2.05 -23.56
C THR A 164 15.04 0.56 -23.50
N ILE A 165 15.15 -0.16 -24.62
CA ILE A 165 14.86 -1.61 -24.66
C ILE A 165 15.82 -2.37 -23.74
N MET A 166 17.11 -2.07 -23.81
CA MET A 166 18.11 -2.75 -22.97
C MET A 166 17.85 -2.48 -21.48
N LEU A 167 17.53 -1.24 -21.11
CA LEU A 167 17.19 -0.89 -19.73
C LEU A 167 15.90 -1.58 -19.27
N LEU A 168 14.88 -1.70 -20.12
CA LEU A 168 13.66 -2.44 -19.81
C LEU A 168 13.94 -3.93 -19.58
N CYS A 169 14.83 -4.55 -20.36
CA CYS A 169 15.24 -5.94 -20.15
C CYS A 169 15.94 -6.13 -18.80
N ILE A 170 16.88 -5.25 -18.45
CA ILE A 170 17.57 -5.29 -17.16
C ILE A 170 16.60 -4.99 -16.02
N TRP A 171 15.67 -4.04 -16.20
CA TRP A 171 14.63 -3.72 -15.24
C TRP A 171 13.72 -4.92 -14.98
N ALA A 172 13.28 -5.61 -16.04
CA ALA A 172 12.49 -6.82 -15.94
C ALA A 172 13.23 -7.95 -15.21
N ALA A 173 14.53 -8.13 -15.47
CA ALA A 173 15.38 -9.06 -14.74
C ALA A 173 15.57 -8.64 -13.26
N GLY A 174 15.71 -7.34 -12.99
CA GLY A 174 15.76 -6.82 -11.62
C GLY A 174 14.47 -7.09 -10.85
N LEU A 175 13.32 -6.97 -11.51
CA LEU A 175 12.00 -7.25 -10.94
C LEU A 175 11.85 -8.73 -10.56
N THR A 176 12.31 -9.65 -11.43
CA THR A 176 12.26 -11.09 -11.11
C THR A 176 13.20 -11.46 -9.96
N LEU A 177 14.40 -10.86 -9.90
CA LEU A 177 15.32 -11.06 -8.78
C LEU A 177 14.77 -10.51 -7.46
N PHE A 178 14.13 -9.34 -7.49
CA PHE A 178 13.55 -8.72 -6.30
C PHE A 178 12.32 -9.47 -5.77
N THR A 179 11.38 -9.81 -6.65
CA THR A 179 10.13 -10.47 -6.26
C THR A 179 10.29 -11.97 -6.03
N GLY A 180 11.21 -12.62 -6.76
CA GLY A 180 11.32 -14.07 -6.83
C GLY A 180 10.11 -14.73 -7.50
N TRP A 181 9.26 -13.97 -8.19
CA TRP A 181 8.03 -14.48 -8.80
C TRP A 181 8.27 -14.91 -10.24
N SER A 182 7.55 -15.96 -10.66
CA SER A 182 7.49 -16.34 -12.07
C SER A 182 6.65 -15.33 -12.86
N TRP A 183 6.95 -15.16 -14.14
CA TRP A 183 6.15 -14.31 -15.05
C TRP A 183 4.69 -14.73 -15.13
N VAL A 184 4.40 -16.04 -15.00
CA VAL A 184 3.04 -16.57 -14.93
C VAL A 184 2.33 -16.04 -13.67
N SER A 185 2.98 -16.08 -12.50
CA SER A 185 2.40 -15.57 -11.25
C SER A 185 2.16 -14.06 -11.30
N ILE A 186 3.07 -13.31 -11.94
CA ILE A 186 2.89 -11.88 -12.16
C ILE A 186 1.65 -11.63 -13.05
N ALA A 187 1.51 -12.38 -14.15
CA ALA A 187 0.38 -12.27 -15.05
C ALA A 187 -0.95 -12.62 -14.37
N GLU A 188 -0.99 -13.69 -13.56
CA GLU A 188 -2.19 -14.09 -12.80
C GLU A 188 -2.61 -13.02 -11.80
N LYS A 189 -1.67 -12.46 -11.03
CA LYS A 189 -1.96 -11.41 -10.04
C LYS A 189 -2.43 -10.12 -10.71
N LEU A 190 -1.80 -9.71 -11.81
CA LEU A 190 -2.23 -8.56 -12.60
C LEU A 190 -3.62 -8.79 -13.18
N GLY A 191 -3.88 -9.97 -13.74
CA GLY A 191 -5.19 -10.35 -14.25
C GLY A 191 -6.27 -10.30 -13.17
N GLY A 192 -6.01 -10.87 -11.99
CA GLY A 192 -6.94 -10.83 -10.86
C GLY A 192 -7.20 -9.40 -10.37
N TRP A 193 -6.17 -8.55 -10.30
CA TRP A 193 -6.33 -7.14 -9.92
C TRP A 193 -7.16 -6.36 -10.94
N LEU A 194 -6.90 -6.53 -12.23
CA LEU A 194 -7.68 -5.90 -13.30
C LEU A 194 -9.14 -6.36 -13.26
N LEU A 195 -9.39 -7.66 -13.11
CA LEU A 195 -10.75 -8.20 -13.00
C LEU A 195 -11.46 -7.65 -11.77
N ASN A 196 -10.79 -7.52 -10.62
CA ASN A 196 -11.37 -6.90 -9.42
C ASN A 196 -11.72 -5.42 -9.63
N ILE A 197 -10.91 -4.66 -10.37
CA ILE A 197 -11.23 -3.27 -10.71
C ILE A 197 -12.43 -3.21 -11.65
N LEU A 198 -12.46 -4.06 -12.67
CA LEU A 198 -13.56 -4.10 -13.63
C LEU A 198 -14.88 -4.54 -12.98
N THR A 199 -14.85 -5.52 -12.06
CA THR A 199 -16.03 -5.91 -11.28
C THR A 199 -16.43 -4.83 -10.30
N PHE A 200 -15.50 -4.15 -9.63
CA PHE A 200 -15.80 -3.02 -8.77
C PHE A 200 -16.42 -1.84 -9.54
N ALA A 201 -15.88 -1.51 -10.71
CA ALA A 201 -16.40 -0.46 -11.59
C ALA A 201 -17.79 -0.83 -12.14
N SER A 202 -17.97 -2.06 -12.61
CA SER A 202 -19.26 -2.57 -13.09
C SER A 202 -20.32 -2.64 -11.97
N ASN A 203 -19.91 -3.06 -10.77
CA ASN A 203 -20.78 -3.11 -9.58
C ASN A 203 -21.13 -1.71 -9.05
N ARG A 204 -20.33 -0.69 -9.37
CA ARG A 204 -20.66 0.72 -9.10
C ARG A 204 -21.68 1.25 -10.10
N THR A 205 -21.58 0.89 -11.38
CA THR A 205 -22.57 1.25 -12.40
C THR A 205 -23.92 0.57 -12.17
N ARG A 206 -23.95 -0.66 -11.63
CA ARG A 206 -25.20 -1.38 -11.34
C ARG A 206 -25.93 -0.92 -10.07
N ARG A 207 -25.33 -0.04 -9.24
CA ARG A 207 -25.98 0.52 -8.04
C ARG A 207 -26.86 1.74 -8.31
N ASP A 208 -26.81 2.33 -9.51
CA ASP A 208 -27.67 3.47 -9.87
C ASP A 208 -28.96 3.05 -10.61
N ASP A 209 -29.07 1.80 -11.09
CA ASP A 209 -30.27 1.28 -11.79
C ASP A 209 -31.16 0.38 -10.90
N THR A 210 -31.20 0.61 -9.57
CA THR A 210 -32.14 -0.10 -8.68
C THR A 210 -33.09 0.84 -7.95
N TRP A 211 -33.55 1.86 -8.66
CA TRP A 211 -34.77 2.59 -8.33
C TRP A 211 -35.74 2.43 -9.51
N VAL A 212 -37.00 2.04 -9.23
CA VAL A 212 -38.05 1.52 -10.14
C VAL A 212 -37.92 0.00 -10.34
N ASP A 213 -38.76 -0.89 -9.83
CA ASP A 213 -40.07 -0.88 -9.18
C ASP A 213 -40.04 -1.98 -8.11
N ASP A 214 -40.48 -1.70 -6.89
CA ASP A 214 -41.07 -2.68 -5.96
C ASP A 214 -41.70 -1.88 -4.77
N GLU A 215 -42.52 -0.88 -5.09
CA GLU A 215 -43.55 -0.35 -4.18
C GLU A 215 -44.90 -0.94 -4.61
N GLU A 216 -45.09 -2.26 -4.46
CA GLU A 216 -46.44 -2.85 -4.37
C GLU A 216 -46.38 -4.28 -3.78
N TYR A 217 -46.08 -4.42 -2.50
CA TYR A 217 -46.54 -5.55 -1.67
C TYR A 217 -46.59 -5.09 -0.21
N ASP A 218 -47.49 -4.14 0.07
CA ASP A 218 -47.96 -3.89 1.43
C ASP A 218 -48.93 -5.02 1.84
N ASP A 219 -48.54 -5.72 2.90
CA ASP A 219 -49.37 -6.14 4.03
C ASP A 219 -50.67 -6.95 3.78
N GLU A 220 -50.57 -8.28 3.73
CA GLU A 220 -51.65 -9.14 4.26
C GLU A 220 -51.19 -10.57 4.63
N TYR A 221 -50.33 -10.72 5.65
CA TYR A 221 -50.11 -12.02 6.30
C TYR A 221 -49.85 -11.83 7.80
N ASP A 222 -50.89 -11.45 8.56
CA ASP A 222 -50.89 -11.57 10.01
C ASP A 222 -52.34 -11.75 10.53
N GLU A 223 -52.99 -12.87 10.19
CA GLU A 223 -54.27 -13.24 10.85
C GLU A 223 -54.49 -14.73 11.15
N GLU A 224 -53.48 -15.61 10.99
CA GLU A 224 -53.71 -17.07 11.14
C GLU A 224 -53.25 -17.72 12.45
N THR A 225 -52.66 -16.98 13.40
CA THR A 225 -52.16 -17.59 14.66
C THR A 225 -53.00 -17.33 15.91
N ASP A 226 -53.97 -16.41 15.88
CA ASP A 226 -54.76 -16.07 17.09
C ASP A 226 -56.09 -16.87 17.22
N GLY A 227 -56.59 -17.45 16.12
CA GLY A 227 -57.82 -18.26 16.11
C GLY A 227 -57.70 -19.63 16.79
N VAL A 228 -56.59 -20.33 16.53
CA VAL A 228 -56.36 -21.71 17.00
C VAL A 228 -56.21 -21.77 18.53
N GLN A 229 -55.64 -20.73 19.13
CA GLN A 229 -55.42 -20.68 20.58
C GLN A 229 -56.70 -20.32 21.37
N ARG A 230 -57.63 -19.57 20.75
CA ARG A 230 -58.93 -19.22 21.34
C ARG A 230 -59.91 -20.39 21.35
N GLU A 231 -59.98 -21.20 20.28
CA GLU A 231 -60.82 -22.41 20.25
C GLU A 231 -60.35 -23.45 21.26
N SER A 232 -59.03 -23.65 21.37
CA SER A 232 -58.41 -24.59 22.31
C SER A 232 -58.64 -24.24 23.78
N ARG A 233 -58.87 -22.96 24.12
CA ARG A 233 -59.29 -22.54 25.47
C ARG A 233 -60.78 -22.75 25.70
N ARG A 234 -61.63 -22.46 24.70
CA ARG A 234 -63.10 -22.64 24.82
C ARG A 234 -63.49 -24.11 24.95
N ALA A 235 -62.85 -25.01 24.21
CA ALA A 235 -63.08 -26.45 24.32
C ALA A 235 -62.72 -27.01 25.71
N ARG A 236 -61.63 -26.54 26.31
CA ARG A 236 -61.21 -26.94 27.67
C ARG A 236 -62.15 -26.45 28.76
N ILE A 237 -62.75 -25.28 28.60
CA ILE A 237 -63.73 -24.74 29.57
C ILE A 237 -65.05 -25.50 29.48
N PHE A 238 -65.49 -25.89 28.28
CA PHE A 238 -66.73 -26.65 28.09
C PHE A 238 -66.62 -28.09 28.64
N ALA A 239 -65.49 -28.76 28.42
CA ALA A 239 -65.25 -30.11 28.94
C ALA A 239 -65.26 -30.18 30.48
N ARG A 240 -64.82 -29.12 31.18
CA ARG A 240 -64.89 -29.06 32.65
C ARG A 240 -66.30 -28.84 33.20
N ARG A 241 -67.25 -28.35 32.39
CA ARG A 241 -68.62 -28.06 32.83
C ARG A 241 -69.59 -29.22 32.64
N VAL A 242 -69.27 -30.19 31.78
CA VAL A 242 -70.12 -31.36 31.50
C VAL A 242 -69.80 -32.56 32.40
N GLY A 243 -68.64 -32.59 33.07
CA GLY A 243 -68.24 -33.67 33.99
C GLY A 243 -68.61 -33.47 35.46
N ALA A 244 -69.46 -32.48 35.80
CA ALA A 244 -69.78 -32.13 37.20
C ALA A 244 -71.29 -31.96 37.45
N SER A 245 -72.15 -32.63 36.66
CA SER A 245 -73.58 -32.74 36.93
C SER A 245 -74.10 -34.15 36.75
#